data_AF-A0A841GWL7-F1
#
_entry.id   AF-A0A841GWL7-F1
#
_cell.length_a   1.000
_cell.length_b   1.000
_cell.length_c   1.000
_cell.angle_alpha   90.00
_cell.angle_beta   90.00
_cell.angle_gamma   90.00
#
_symmetry.space_group_name_H-M   'P 1'
#
loop_
_entity.id
_entity.type
_entity.pdbx_description
1 polymer ?
#
loop_
_entity_poly.entity_id
_entity_poly.type
_entity_poly.pdbx_seq_one_letter_code
_entity_poly.pdbx_strand_id
1 'polypeptide(L)'
;MNGSAAVDDGRRFFAGFAVLSFLAVAAGCVIASAHGVSTGSWARNLVSWVVGAGLAWVVARQPGSLPGFLLAAPVALAGTLLNAPQDGVHRWIDAGPLHINAAAVLLPAAVVALAARSEWRWGWLAAAAILGLLVLQPDASQATAFGAAMIVILMAMRGPAVVRAGGMVAVVAAIAAAWLRPDPLLPVPEVEEIIQLAWRWSPLMAIVAAGLLGATVLVPLRVSGRARTAGIALAVFGAAVALAPAFGAFPVPMVGVGMSAVLGFGLGAGALAAAARTEPADRTD
;
A
#
# COMPACT_ATOMS: atom_id res chain seq x y z
N MET A 1 22.88 -24.09 -0.48
CA MET A 1 22.18 -23.88 0.81
C MET A 1 21.32 -22.59 0.88
N ASN A 2 21.36 -21.66 -0.10
CA ASN A 2 20.61 -20.40 -0.01
C ASN A 2 19.13 -20.46 -0.45
N GLY A 3 18.73 -21.45 -1.25
CA GLY A 3 17.36 -21.51 -1.80
C GLY A 3 16.27 -21.91 -0.80
N SER A 4 16.57 -22.79 0.16
CA SER A 4 15.56 -23.23 1.15
C SER A 4 15.21 -22.13 2.15
N ALA A 5 16.19 -21.33 2.58
CA ALA A 5 16.00 -20.23 3.50
C ALA A 5 15.09 -19.12 2.92
N ALA A 6 15.28 -18.74 1.66
CA ALA A 6 14.48 -17.72 1.00
C ALA A 6 13.00 -18.14 0.81
N VAL A 7 12.76 -19.43 0.51
CA VAL A 7 11.40 -19.99 0.40
C VAL A 7 10.70 -20.03 1.76
N ASP A 8 11.42 -20.39 2.81
CA ASP A 8 10.90 -20.40 4.18
C ASP A 8 10.60 -18.99 4.69
N ASP A 9 11.45 -18.00 4.38
CA ASP A 9 11.23 -16.59 4.68
C ASP A 9 9.96 -16.06 4.00
N GLY A 10 9.75 -16.39 2.72
CA GLY A 10 8.54 -16.01 1.98
C GLY A 10 7.25 -16.58 2.57
N ARG A 11 7.27 -17.84 3.02
CA ARG A 11 6.11 -18.47 3.71
C ARG A 11 5.83 -17.84 5.06
N ARG A 12 6.88 -17.60 5.86
CA ARG A 12 6.78 -16.95 7.18
C ARG A 12 6.28 -15.52 7.06
N PHE A 13 6.78 -14.76 6.08
CA PHE A 13 6.26 -13.44 5.74
C PHE A 13 4.77 -13.49 5.44
N PHE A 14 4.34 -14.35 4.51
CA PHE A 14 2.96 -14.37 4.03
C PHE A 14 1.97 -14.78 5.15
N ALA A 15 2.33 -15.77 5.95
CA ALA A 15 1.55 -16.18 7.12
C ALA A 15 1.52 -15.08 8.20
N GLY A 16 2.67 -14.46 8.50
CA GLY A 16 2.75 -13.37 9.47
C GLY A 16 1.93 -12.16 9.04
N PHE A 17 1.97 -11.79 7.76
CA PHE A 17 1.14 -10.74 7.19
C PHE A 17 -0.35 -11.05 7.32
N ALA A 18 -0.78 -12.25 6.94
CA ALA A 18 -2.18 -12.65 7.03
C ALA A 18 -2.71 -12.53 8.47
N VAL A 19 -1.98 -13.06 9.46
CA VAL A 19 -2.38 -12.99 10.86
C VAL A 19 -2.40 -11.55 11.38
N LEU A 20 -1.33 -10.78 11.16
CA LEU A 20 -1.23 -9.42 11.70
C LEU A 20 -2.25 -8.48 11.05
N SER A 21 -2.43 -8.56 9.73
CA SER A 21 -3.44 -7.77 9.02
C SER A 21 -4.87 -8.14 9.44
N PHE A 22 -5.16 -9.42 9.68
CA PHE A 22 -6.46 -9.83 10.19
C PHE A 22 -6.74 -9.22 11.56
N LEU A 23 -5.76 -9.30 12.48
CA LEU A 23 -5.89 -8.75 13.81
C LEU A 23 -6.04 -7.21 13.78
N ALA A 24 -5.32 -6.52 12.90
CA ALA A 24 -5.46 -5.08 12.71
C ALA A 24 -6.87 -4.70 12.21
N VAL A 25 -7.39 -5.43 11.21
CA VAL A 25 -8.76 -5.25 10.69
C VAL A 25 -9.80 -5.54 11.76
N ALA A 26 -9.63 -6.64 12.52
CA ALA A 26 -10.54 -7.02 13.59
C ALA A 26 -10.55 -5.98 14.71
N ALA A 27 -9.38 -5.45 15.12
CA ALA A 27 -9.29 -4.37 16.08
C ALA A 27 -10.06 -3.13 15.61
N GLY A 28 -9.89 -2.75 14.34
CA GLY A 28 -10.68 -1.69 13.71
C GLY A 28 -12.18 -1.91 13.79
N CYS A 29 -12.64 -3.12 13.46
CA CYS A 29 -14.06 -3.49 13.55
C CYS A 29 -14.60 -3.40 14.98
N VAL A 30 -13.82 -3.85 15.98
CA VAL A 30 -14.20 -3.73 17.39
C VAL A 30 -14.32 -2.27 17.80
N ILE A 31 -13.34 -1.42 17.46
CA ILE A 31 -13.37 0.01 17.77
C ILE A 31 -14.59 0.69 17.12
N ALA A 32 -14.83 0.41 15.83
CA ALA A 32 -15.97 0.96 15.09
C ALA A 32 -17.30 0.54 15.71
N SER A 33 -17.44 -0.75 16.06
CA SER A 33 -18.65 -1.27 16.70
C SER A 33 -18.93 -0.62 18.07
N ALA A 34 -17.87 -0.36 18.86
CA ALA A 34 -17.99 0.31 20.15
C ALA A 34 -18.44 1.77 20.05
N HIS A 35 -18.26 2.41 18.88
CA HIS A 35 -18.68 3.78 18.61
C HIS A 35 -19.98 3.86 17.79
N GLY A 36 -20.73 2.76 17.69
CA GLY A 36 -22.04 2.74 17.02
C GLY A 36 -21.98 2.80 15.49
N VAL A 37 -20.82 2.58 14.88
CA VAL A 37 -20.70 2.47 13.41
C VAL A 37 -21.53 1.28 12.93
N SER A 38 -22.28 1.48 11.85
CA SER A 38 -23.20 0.46 11.33
C SER A 38 -22.48 -0.86 11.03
N THR A 39 -23.14 -1.98 11.33
CA THR A 39 -22.62 -3.34 11.04
C THR A 39 -22.22 -3.50 9.58
N GLY A 40 -23.00 -2.95 8.65
CA GLY A 40 -22.68 -3.00 7.22
C GLY A 40 -21.36 -2.28 6.86
N SER A 41 -21.00 -1.21 7.57
CA SER A 41 -19.75 -0.49 7.33
C SER A 41 -18.54 -1.31 7.78
N TRP A 42 -18.47 -1.75 9.05
CA TRP A 42 -17.30 -2.47 9.53
C TRP A 42 -17.26 -3.94 9.08
N ALA A 43 -18.39 -4.60 8.81
CA ALA A 43 -18.39 -5.97 8.28
C ALA A 43 -17.76 -6.04 6.87
N ARG A 44 -17.91 -4.99 6.05
CA ARG A 44 -17.25 -4.89 4.74
C ARG A 44 -15.73 -4.93 4.83
N ASN A 45 -15.13 -4.46 5.93
CA ASN A 45 -13.68 -4.59 6.15
C ASN A 45 -13.25 -6.06 6.33
N LEU A 46 -14.01 -6.86 7.10
CA LEU A 46 -13.74 -8.29 7.25
C LEU A 46 -13.89 -9.04 5.93
N VAL A 47 -14.94 -8.73 5.16
CA VAL A 47 -15.14 -9.27 3.81
C VAL A 47 -13.97 -8.88 2.90
N SER A 48 -13.52 -7.64 2.97
CA SER A 48 -12.37 -7.14 2.20
C SER A 48 -11.08 -7.83 2.59
N TRP A 49 -10.90 -8.21 3.85
CA TRP A 49 -9.75 -8.99 4.28
C TRP A 49 -9.76 -10.40 3.66
N VAL A 50 -10.92 -11.08 3.66
CA VAL A 50 -11.06 -12.39 3.01
C VAL A 50 -10.78 -12.31 1.51
N VAL A 51 -11.37 -11.31 0.83
CA VAL A 51 -11.13 -11.08 -0.61
C VAL A 51 -9.66 -10.74 -0.86
N GLY A 52 -9.08 -9.85 -0.07
CA GLY A 52 -7.68 -9.43 -0.14
C GLY A 52 -6.72 -10.60 0.05
N ALA A 53 -6.99 -11.50 1.00
CA ALA A 53 -6.22 -12.72 1.22
C ALA A 53 -6.33 -13.69 0.03
N GLY A 54 -7.52 -13.85 -0.56
CA GLY A 54 -7.73 -14.62 -1.78
C GLY A 54 -6.95 -14.06 -2.98
N LEU A 55 -7.04 -12.74 -3.20
CA LEU A 55 -6.29 -12.04 -4.24
C LEU A 55 -4.77 -12.17 -4.02
N ALA A 56 -4.31 -12.00 -2.79
CA ALA A 56 -2.91 -12.17 -2.42
C ALA A 56 -2.40 -13.57 -2.79
N TRP A 57 -3.20 -14.61 -2.50
CA TRP A 57 -2.87 -15.99 -2.84
C TRP A 57 -2.80 -16.23 -4.35
N VAL A 58 -3.75 -15.71 -5.13
CA VAL A 58 -3.74 -15.81 -6.59
C VAL A 58 -2.51 -15.12 -7.18
N VAL A 59 -2.26 -13.86 -6.80
CA VAL A 59 -1.12 -13.07 -7.29
C VAL A 59 0.21 -13.74 -6.93
N ALA A 60 0.34 -14.26 -5.71
CA ALA A 60 1.55 -14.97 -5.26
C ALA A 60 1.93 -16.18 -6.14
N ARG A 61 0.96 -16.74 -6.90
CA ARG A 61 1.17 -17.88 -7.80
C ARG A 61 1.42 -17.47 -9.24
N GLN A 62 1.31 -16.18 -9.57
CA GLN A 62 1.38 -15.68 -10.94
C GLN A 62 2.45 -14.59 -11.08
N PRO A 63 3.75 -14.91 -10.99
CA PRO A 63 4.82 -13.90 -11.09
C PRO A 63 4.83 -13.09 -12.39
N GLY A 64 4.22 -13.62 -13.46
CA GLY A 64 4.02 -12.91 -14.72
C GLY A 64 3.06 -11.72 -14.65
N SER A 65 2.25 -11.58 -13.58
CA SER A 65 1.27 -10.50 -13.44
C SER A 65 1.88 -9.19 -12.93
N LEU A 66 3.12 -9.20 -12.41
CA LEU A 66 3.76 -8.01 -11.81
C LEU A 66 3.78 -6.79 -12.74
N PRO A 67 4.21 -6.88 -14.02
CA PRO A 67 4.14 -5.75 -14.95
C PRO A 67 2.71 -5.21 -15.12
N GLY A 68 1.70 -6.07 -14.98
CA GLY A 68 0.29 -5.69 -15.06
C GLY A 68 -0.10 -4.64 -14.02
N PHE A 69 0.42 -4.71 -12.79
CA PHE A 69 0.13 -3.69 -11.76
C PHE A 69 0.72 -2.33 -12.10
N LEU A 70 1.92 -2.29 -12.69
CA LEU A 70 2.55 -1.04 -13.13
C LEU A 70 1.77 -0.38 -14.26
N LEU A 71 1.15 -1.15 -15.15
CA LEU A 71 0.33 -0.61 -16.23
C LEU A 71 -1.09 -0.25 -15.75
N ALA A 72 -1.68 -1.08 -14.90
CA ALA A 72 -3.04 -0.90 -14.41
C ALA A 72 -3.18 0.30 -13.45
N ALA A 73 -2.18 0.55 -12.59
CA ALA A 73 -2.22 1.65 -11.64
C ALA A 73 -2.42 3.04 -12.30
N PRO A 74 -1.56 3.51 -13.22
CA PRO A 74 -1.77 4.82 -13.85
C PRO A 74 -3.06 4.87 -14.68
N VAL A 75 -3.48 3.76 -15.30
CA VAL A 75 -4.75 3.71 -16.05
C VAL A 75 -5.95 3.87 -15.11
N ALA A 76 -5.96 3.19 -13.97
CA ALA A 76 -7.02 3.31 -12.98
C ALA A 76 -7.05 4.70 -12.34
N LEU A 77 -5.89 5.27 -12.01
CA LEU A 77 -5.78 6.64 -11.50
C LEU A 77 -6.23 7.68 -12.52
N ALA A 78 -5.89 7.52 -13.81
CA ALA A 78 -6.41 8.38 -14.85
C ALA A 78 -7.93 8.21 -15.00
N GLY A 79 -8.43 6.97 -14.86
CA GLY A 79 -9.85 6.65 -14.89
C GLY A 79 -10.65 7.33 -13.78
N THR A 80 -10.09 7.52 -12.58
CA THR A 80 -10.81 8.21 -11.49
C THR A 80 -11.11 9.68 -11.82
N LEU A 81 -10.32 10.31 -12.70
CA LEU A 81 -10.56 11.67 -13.18
C LEU A 81 -11.84 11.79 -14.03
N LEU A 82 -12.37 10.67 -14.52
CA LEU A 82 -13.62 10.61 -15.27
C LEU A 82 -14.85 10.48 -14.36
N ASN A 83 -14.65 10.16 -13.08
CA ASN A 83 -15.74 9.98 -12.13
C ASN A 83 -16.14 11.30 -11.48
N ALA A 84 -17.34 11.32 -10.89
CA ALA A 84 -17.81 12.48 -10.15
C ALA A 84 -16.85 12.80 -8.99
N PRO A 85 -16.45 14.07 -8.81
CA PRO A 85 -15.58 14.43 -7.71
C PRO A 85 -16.32 14.39 -6.38
N GLN A 86 -15.62 14.03 -5.31
CA GLN A 86 -16.03 14.32 -3.95
C GLN A 86 -15.32 15.60 -3.49
N ASP A 87 -16.08 16.67 -3.26
CA ASP A 87 -15.55 18.00 -2.90
C ASP A 87 -14.41 18.49 -3.83
N GLY A 88 -14.53 18.19 -5.13
CA GLY A 88 -13.53 18.54 -6.15
C GLY A 88 -12.35 17.55 -6.28
N VAL A 89 -12.37 16.45 -5.52
CA VAL A 89 -11.30 15.43 -5.50
C VAL A 89 -11.72 14.17 -6.26
N HIS A 90 -10.85 13.69 -7.16
CA HIS A 90 -11.10 12.57 -8.07
C HIS A 90 -10.22 11.34 -7.77
N ARG A 91 -10.36 10.69 -6.61
CA ARG A 91 -9.53 9.53 -6.21
C ARG A 91 -10.24 8.17 -6.28
N TRP A 92 -11.55 8.19 -6.48
CA TRP A 92 -12.40 7.00 -6.31
C TRP A 92 -13.00 6.49 -7.61
N ILE A 93 -13.25 5.19 -7.62
CA ILE A 93 -14.06 4.50 -8.61
C ILE A 93 -15.32 4.00 -7.92
N ASP A 94 -16.46 4.43 -8.45
CA ASP A 94 -17.78 3.99 -8.00
C ASP A 94 -18.19 2.74 -8.76
N ALA A 95 -18.50 1.68 -8.02
CA ALA A 95 -19.02 0.43 -8.55
C ALA A 95 -20.25 0.01 -7.73
N GLY A 96 -21.41 0.55 -8.10
CA GLY A 96 -22.64 0.39 -7.32
C GLY A 96 -22.50 0.97 -5.91
N PRO A 97 -22.68 0.19 -4.83
CA PRO A 97 -22.54 0.68 -3.45
C PRO A 97 -21.08 0.79 -2.98
N LEU A 98 -20.10 0.49 -3.85
CA LEU A 98 -18.69 0.49 -3.52
C LEU A 98 -18.04 1.78 -3.98
N HIS A 99 -17.34 2.43 -3.05
CA HIS A 99 -16.55 3.62 -3.29
C HIS A 99 -15.06 3.27 -3.05
N ILE A 100 -14.31 3.03 -4.12
CA ILE A 100 -12.99 2.39 -4.06
C ILE A 100 -11.90 3.39 -4.42
N ASN A 101 -10.96 3.63 -3.50
CA ASN A 101 -9.80 4.46 -3.79
C ASN A 101 -8.79 3.65 -4.62
N ALA A 102 -8.58 4.05 -5.89
CA ALA A 102 -7.77 3.29 -6.84
C ALA A 102 -6.30 3.19 -6.42
N ALA A 103 -5.74 4.27 -5.86
CA ALA A 103 -4.36 4.32 -5.41
C ALA A 103 -4.13 3.36 -4.23
N ALA A 104 -4.99 3.42 -3.22
CA ALA A 104 -4.90 2.56 -2.04
C ALA A 104 -5.00 1.05 -2.38
N VAL A 105 -5.71 0.69 -3.47
CA VAL A 105 -5.79 -0.70 -3.95
C VAL A 105 -4.55 -1.09 -4.76
N LEU A 106 -4.11 -0.28 -5.72
CA LEU A 106 -3.14 -0.74 -6.73
C LEU A 106 -1.68 -0.44 -6.38
N LEU A 107 -1.41 0.64 -5.65
CA LEU A 107 -0.04 1.11 -5.41
C LEU A 107 0.82 0.15 -4.58
N PRO A 108 0.33 -0.56 -3.55
CA PRO A 108 1.16 -1.53 -2.83
C PRO A 108 1.78 -2.59 -3.76
N ALA A 109 1.00 -3.12 -4.70
CA ALA A 109 1.49 -4.08 -5.70
C ALA A 109 2.35 -3.42 -6.77
N ALA A 110 2.02 -2.19 -7.20
CA ALA A 110 2.82 -1.45 -8.17
C ALA A 110 4.22 -1.11 -7.64
N VAL A 111 4.35 -0.75 -6.35
CA VAL A 111 5.66 -0.53 -5.69
C VAL A 111 6.51 -1.80 -5.74
N VAL A 112 5.92 -2.93 -5.37
CA VAL A 112 6.61 -4.22 -5.42
C VAL A 112 7.03 -4.57 -6.85
N ALA A 113 6.14 -4.39 -7.82
CA ALA A 113 6.42 -4.64 -9.22
C ALA A 113 7.54 -3.73 -9.76
N LEU A 114 7.56 -2.45 -9.39
CA LEU A 114 8.63 -1.51 -9.75
C LEU A 114 9.98 -1.98 -9.21
N ALA A 115 10.01 -2.39 -7.94
CA ALA A 115 11.23 -2.88 -7.30
C ALA A 115 11.72 -4.19 -7.93
N ALA A 116 10.81 -5.12 -8.23
CA ALA A 116 11.12 -6.42 -8.82
C ALA A 116 11.52 -6.35 -10.30
N ARG A 117 11.16 -5.26 -11.00
CA ARG A 117 11.41 -5.03 -12.43
C ARG A 117 12.07 -3.68 -12.68
N SER A 118 13.00 -3.29 -11.81
CA SER A 118 13.64 -1.97 -11.85
C SER A 118 14.42 -1.68 -13.14
N GLU A 119 14.78 -2.73 -13.89
CA GLU A 119 15.40 -2.66 -15.22
C GLU A 119 14.41 -2.31 -16.35
N TRP A 120 13.11 -2.46 -16.11
CA TRP A 120 12.08 -2.23 -17.13
C TRP A 120 11.75 -0.74 -17.24
N ARG A 121 12.28 -0.08 -18.28
CA ARG A 121 12.10 1.38 -18.51
C ARG A 121 10.64 1.85 -18.49
N TRP A 122 9.71 1.04 -18.98
CA TRP A 122 8.29 1.38 -19.00
C TRP A 122 7.69 1.38 -17.60
N GLY A 123 8.27 0.63 -16.65
CA GLY A 123 7.91 0.70 -15.24
C GLY A 123 8.22 2.06 -14.61
N TRP A 124 9.34 2.69 -14.98
CA TRP A 124 9.67 4.04 -14.52
C TRP A 124 8.79 5.12 -15.16
N LEU A 125 8.42 4.97 -16.43
CA LEU A 125 7.43 5.85 -17.06
C LEU A 125 6.08 5.74 -16.37
N ALA A 126 5.63 4.52 -16.07
CA ALA A 126 4.40 4.29 -15.31
C ALA A 126 4.48 4.88 -13.90
N ALA A 127 5.61 4.72 -13.19
CA ALA A 127 5.82 5.31 -11.87
C ALA A 127 5.78 6.85 -11.89
N ALA A 128 6.38 7.47 -12.91
CA ALA A 128 6.29 8.91 -13.11
C ALA A 128 4.85 9.36 -13.40
N ALA A 129 4.11 8.60 -14.23
CA ALA A 129 2.70 8.86 -14.49
C ALA A 129 1.83 8.74 -13.23
N ILE A 130 2.06 7.71 -12.41
CA ILE A 130 1.41 7.55 -11.10
C ILE A 130 1.64 8.79 -10.23
N LEU A 131 2.90 9.21 -10.03
CA LEU A 131 3.20 10.39 -9.21
C LEU A 131 2.53 11.67 -9.76
N GLY A 132 2.58 11.89 -11.07
CA GLY A 132 1.92 13.04 -11.70
C GLY A 132 0.41 13.03 -11.48
N LEU A 133 -0.23 11.86 -11.60
CA LEU A 133 -1.66 11.71 -11.35
C LEU A 133 -2.02 11.93 -9.88
N LEU A 134 -1.21 11.45 -8.94
CA LEU A 134 -1.43 11.70 -7.50
C LEU A 134 -1.33 13.18 -7.15
N VAL A 135 -0.40 13.93 -7.77
CA VAL A 135 -0.33 15.40 -7.65
C VAL A 135 -1.57 16.07 -8.25
N LEU A 136 -2.10 15.54 -9.35
CA LEU A 136 -3.32 16.03 -9.99
C LEU A 136 -4.57 15.76 -9.15
N GLN A 137 -4.62 14.63 -8.44
CA GLN A 137 -5.69 14.15 -7.54
C GLN A 137 -5.61 14.71 -6.10
N PRO A 138 -4.96 15.85 -5.92
CA PRO A 138 -4.15 16.20 -4.73
C PRO A 138 -4.00 15.13 -3.62
N ASP A 139 -3.52 13.91 -3.91
CA ASP A 139 -3.38 12.84 -2.90
C ASP A 139 -1.98 12.83 -2.28
N ALA A 140 -1.77 13.69 -1.29
CA ALA A 140 -0.47 13.83 -0.63
C ALA A 140 -0.04 12.56 0.13
N SER A 141 -0.98 11.80 0.70
CA SER A 141 -0.67 10.55 1.42
C SER A 141 -0.09 9.49 0.51
N GLN A 142 -0.75 9.22 -0.62
CA GLN A 142 -0.33 8.22 -1.58
C GLN A 142 0.90 8.70 -2.36
N ALA A 143 1.01 9.99 -2.69
CA ALA A 143 2.21 10.56 -3.31
C ALA A 143 3.43 10.39 -2.42
N THR A 144 3.29 10.67 -1.11
CA THR A 144 4.36 10.49 -0.13
C THR A 144 4.74 9.02 0.00
N ALA A 145 3.76 8.13 0.15
CA ALA A 145 4.01 6.70 0.31
C ALA A 145 4.68 6.07 -0.91
N PHE A 146 4.15 6.34 -2.11
CA PHE A 146 4.70 5.84 -3.35
C PHE A 146 6.07 6.44 -3.64
N GLY A 147 6.24 7.75 -3.45
CA GLY A 147 7.52 8.44 -3.64
C GLY A 147 8.60 7.97 -2.66
N ALA A 148 8.29 7.79 -1.38
CA ALA A 148 9.23 7.24 -0.40
C ALA A 148 9.71 5.84 -0.79
N ALA A 149 8.79 4.98 -1.27
CA ALA A 149 9.13 3.67 -1.79
C ALA A 149 9.99 3.74 -3.06
N MET A 150 9.71 4.68 -3.98
CA MET A 150 10.56 4.92 -5.15
C MET A 150 11.98 5.35 -4.76
N ILE A 151 12.14 6.19 -3.74
CA ILE A 151 13.46 6.59 -3.23
C ILE A 151 14.25 5.36 -2.74
N VAL A 152 13.62 4.44 -2.01
CA VAL A 152 14.23 3.15 -1.63
C VAL A 152 14.70 2.38 -2.86
N ILE A 153 13.86 2.27 -3.89
CA ILE A 153 14.19 1.55 -5.12
C ILE A 153 15.36 2.23 -5.84
N LEU A 154 15.31 3.56 -6.02
CA LEU A 154 16.37 4.35 -6.65
C LEU A 154 17.71 4.23 -5.91
N MET A 155 17.71 4.19 -4.57
CA MET A 155 18.93 3.97 -3.78
C MET A 155 19.54 2.59 -4.05
N ALA A 156 18.70 1.57 -4.23
CA ALA A 156 19.13 0.19 -4.48
C ALA A 156 19.48 -0.10 -5.96
N MET A 157 19.05 0.76 -6.89
CA MET A 157 19.32 0.59 -8.32
C MET A 157 20.81 0.66 -8.64
N ARG A 158 21.21 -0.18 -9.60
CA ARG A 158 22.50 -0.08 -10.28
C ARG A 158 22.37 0.91 -11.44
N GLY A 159 23.18 1.96 -11.45
CA GLY A 159 23.16 2.96 -12.51
C GLY A 159 23.94 4.23 -12.13
N PRO A 160 24.05 5.19 -13.06
CA PRO A 160 24.77 6.43 -12.82
C PRO A 160 24.20 7.20 -11.62
N ALA A 161 25.08 7.71 -10.75
CA ALA A 161 24.67 8.47 -9.56
C ALA A 161 23.78 9.67 -9.91
N VAL A 162 24.06 10.34 -11.04
CA VAL A 162 23.27 11.48 -11.52
C VAL A 162 21.83 11.12 -11.86
N VAL A 163 21.59 9.94 -12.45
CA VAL A 163 20.23 9.48 -12.77
C VAL A 163 19.45 9.18 -11.48
N ARG A 164 20.10 8.52 -10.51
CA ARG A 164 19.48 8.22 -9.21
C ARG A 164 19.16 9.50 -8.43
N ALA A 165 20.11 10.43 -8.35
CA ALA A 165 19.94 11.71 -7.67
C ALA A 165 18.86 12.56 -8.35
N GLY A 166 18.89 12.68 -9.68
CA GLY A 166 17.85 13.40 -10.44
C GLY A 166 16.46 12.80 -10.25
N GLY A 167 16.35 11.47 -10.25
CA GLY A 167 15.09 10.77 -9.94
C GLY A 167 14.59 11.06 -8.53
N MET A 168 15.46 11.02 -7.52
CA MET A 168 15.08 11.34 -6.13
C MET A 168 14.60 12.79 -5.98
N VAL A 169 15.30 13.74 -6.62
CA VAL A 169 14.89 15.16 -6.62
C VAL A 169 13.52 15.31 -7.28
N ALA A 170 13.27 14.67 -8.42
CA ALA A 170 11.97 14.70 -9.09
C ALA A 170 10.85 14.11 -8.21
N VAL A 171 11.12 13.01 -7.51
CA VAL A 171 10.18 12.41 -6.57
C VAL A 171 9.88 13.35 -5.40
N VAL A 172 10.90 13.94 -4.77
CA VAL A 172 10.72 14.89 -3.66
C VAL A 172 9.93 16.12 -4.12
N ALA A 173 10.21 16.64 -5.31
CA ALA A 173 9.47 17.75 -5.89
C ALA A 173 7.99 17.40 -6.12
N ALA A 174 7.68 16.19 -6.61
CA ALA A 174 6.31 15.73 -6.78
C ALA A 174 5.57 15.56 -5.44
N ILE A 175 6.24 15.02 -4.41
CA ILE A 175 5.68 14.94 -3.05
C ILE A 175 5.35 16.35 -2.53
N ALA A 176 6.30 17.28 -2.64
CA ALA A 176 6.09 18.67 -2.23
C ALA A 176 4.91 19.31 -2.98
N ALA A 177 4.82 19.11 -4.30
CA ALA A 177 3.72 19.60 -5.11
C ALA A 177 2.36 19.03 -4.67
N ALA A 178 2.28 17.76 -4.28
CA ALA A 178 1.05 17.16 -3.75
C ALA A 178 0.64 17.81 -2.42
N TRP A 179 1.58 18.07 -1.50
CA TRP A 179 1.31 18.74 -0.22
C TRP A 179 0.94 20.22 -0.36
N LEU A 180 1.40 20.90 -1.40
CA LEU A 180 1.04 22.29 -1.69
C LEU A 180 -0.39 22.45 -2.22
N ARG A 181 -1.12 21.35 -2.45
CA ARG A 181 -2.53 21.35 -2.81
C ARG A 181 -3.36 20.81 -1.64
N PRO A 182 -3.95 21.68 -0.80
CA PRO A 182 -4.73 21.26 0.35
C PRO A 182 -5.85 20.30 -0.04
N ASP A 183 -6.03 19.27 0.77
CA ASP A 183 -7.14 18.33 0.64
C ASP A 183 -8.39 18.94 1.30
N PRO A 184 -9.49 19.20 0.55
CA PRO A 184 -10.69 19.81 1.09
C PRO A 184 -11.56 18.83 1.90
N LEU A 185 -11.24 17.53 1.87
CA LEU A 185 -12.09 16.51 2.45
C LEU A 185 -12.08 16.53 3.98
N LEU A 186 -13.27 16.45 4.56
CA LEU A 186 -13.44 16.28 5.99
C LEU A 186 -13.16 14.83 6.41
N PRO A 187 -12.58 14.62 7.61
CA PRO A 187 -12.37 13.27 8.11
C PRO A 187 -13.70 12.58 8.43
N VAL A 188 -13.77 11.30 8.08
CA VAL A 188 -14.75 10.33 8.56
C VAL A 188 -14.17 9.64 9.80
N PRO A 189 -14.77 9.80 10.99
CA PRO A 189 -14.14 9.40 12.25
C PRO A 189 -13.65 7.94 12.28
N GLU A 190 -14.44 7.00 11.78
CA GLU A 190 -14.10 5.58 11.75
C GLU A 190 -13.07 5.18 10.68
N VAL A 191 -12.67 6.09 9.79
CA VAL A 191 -11.70 5.82 8.72
C VAL A 191 -10.38 6.53 8.98
N GLU A 192 -10.42 7.85 9.19
CA GLU A 192 -9.23 8.70 9.39
C GLU A 192 -8.83 8.82 10.87
N GLU A 193 -9.81 8.83 11.78
CA GLU A 193 -9.58 9.14 13.20
C GLU A 193 -9.73 7.92 14.13
N ILE A 194 -9.79 6.70 13.57
CA ILE A 194 -10.14 5.51 14.34
C ILE A 194 -9.19 5.22 15.51
N ILE A 195 -7.91 5.59 15.40
CA ILE A 195 -6.95 5.47 16.51
C ILE A 195 -7.27 6.49 17.63
N GLN A 196 -7.74 7.68 17.28
CA GLN A 196 -8.20 8.67 18.25
C GLN A 196 -9.50 8.23 18.92
N LEU A 197 -10.44 7.65 18.15
CA LEU A 197 -11.64 7.02 18.70
C LEU A 197 -11.26 5.91 19.69
N ALA A 198 -10.35 5.04 19.29
CA ALA A 198 -9.82 4.00 20.17
C ALA A 198 -9.22 4.60 21.45
N TRP A 199 -8.46 5.70 21.35
CA TRP A 199 -7.81 6.33 22.50
C TRP A 199 -8.83 6.88 23.50
N ARG A 200 -9.90 7.52 23.02
CA ARG A 200 -10.97 8.07 23.86
C ARG A 200 -11.79 6.97 24.54
N TRP A 201 -11.95 5.82 23.88
CA TRP A 201 -12.66 4.67 24.45
C TRP A 201 -11.79 3.81 25.39
N SER A 202 -10.59 3.46 24.94
CA SER A 202 -9.62 2.63 25.65
C SER A 202 -8.20 2.87 25.10
N PRO A 203 -7.32 3.59 25.83
CA PRO A 203 -5.94 3.82 25.41
C PRO A 203 -5.16 2.53 25.12
N LEU A 204 -5.45 1.45 25.85
CA LEU A 204 -4.87 0.13 25.58
C LEU A 204 -5.26 -0.38 24.20
N MET A 205 -6.54 -0.24 23.79
CA MET A 205 -6.98 -0.66 22.46
C MET A 205 -6.31 0.18 21.36
N ALA A 206 -6.12 1.48 21.58
CA ALA A 206 -5.37 2.32 20.64
C ALA A 206 -3.93 1.85 20.46
N ILE A 207 -3.24 1.52 21.56
CA ILE A 207 -1.87 0.96 21.53
C ILE A 207 -1.85 -0.38 20.80
N VAL A 208 -2.83 -1.27 21.07
CA VAL A 208 -2.94 -2.57 20.40
C VAL A 208 -3.18 -2.38 18.90
N ALA A 209 -4.13 -1.54 18.49
CA ALA A 209 -4.44 -1.29 17.09
C ALA A 209 -3.25 -0.67 16.33
N ALA A 210 -2.61 0.35 16.92
CA ALA A 210 -1.42 0.97 16.34
C ALA A 210 -0.23 -0.01 16.28
N GLY A 211 -0.03 -0.83 17.30
CA GLY A 211 1.01 -1.86 17.34
C GLY A 211 0.79 -2.95 16.29
N LEU A 212 -0.44 -3.42 16.11
CA LEU A 212 -0.81 -4.38 15.07
C LEU A 212 -0.62 -3.79 13.67
N LEU A 213 -1.03 -2.54 13.47
CA LEU A 213 -0.79 -1.84 12.21
C LEU A 213 0.71 -1.72 11.92
N GLY A 214 1.49 -1.22 12.88
CA GLY A 214 2.95 -1.10 12.78
C GLY A 214 3.61 -2.45 12.46
N ALA A 215 3.25 -3.51 13.20
CA ALA A 215 3.75 -4.85 12.94
C ALA A 215 3.38 -5.36 11.54
N THR A 216 2.17 -5.06 11.07
CA THR A 216 1.71 -5.48 9.74
C THR A 216 2.48 -4.78 8.62
N VAL A 217 2.66 -3.46 8.70
CA VAL A 217 3.39 -2.72 7.65
C VAL A 217 4.88 -3.00 7.67
N LEU A 218 5.45 -3.45 8.80
CA LEU A 218 6.87 -3.80 8.92
C LEU A 218 7.17 -5.27 8.59
N VAL A 219 6.17 -6.15 8.56
CA VAL A 219 6.37 -7.58 8.22
C VAL A 219 7.05 -7.83 6.87
N PRO A 220 6.89 -6.99 5.80
CA PRO A 220 7.60 -7.18 4.54
C PRO A 220 9.13 -7.12 4.67
N LEU A 221 9.67 -6.50 5.74
CA LEU A 221 11.11 -6.45 6.01
C LEU A 221 11.73 -7.82 6.29
N ARG A 222 10.92 -8.84 6.58
CA ARG A 222 11.40 -10.22 6.75
C ARG A 222 11.77 -10.91 5.44
N VAL A 223 11.40 -10.33 4.29
CA VAL A 223 11.78 -10.86 2.99
C VAL A 223 13.25 -10.54 2.70
N SER A 224 14.01 -11.59 2.40
CA SER A 224 15.45 -11.54 2.11
C SER A 224 15.74 -11.76 0.61
N GLY A 225 17.02 -11.88 0.23
CA GLY A 225 17.43 -12.20 -1.14
C GLY A 225 17.12 -11.11 -2.17
N ARG A 226 16.86 -11.51 -3.43
CA ARG A 226 16.56 -10.58 -4.54
C ARG A 226 15.30 -9.74 -4.32
N ALA A 227 14.33 -10.25 -3.55
CA ALA A 227 13.08 -9.53 -3.25
C ALA A 227 13.21 -8.56 -2.06
N ARG A 228 14.38 -8.47 -1.41
CA ARG A 228 14.59 -7.61 -0.23
C ARG A 228 14.25 -6.14 -0.50
N THR A 229 14.67 -5.58 -1.63
CA THR A 229 14.36 -4.18 -1.98
C THR A 229 12.86 -3.96 -2.10
N ALA A 230 12.12 -4.92 -2.69
CA ALA A 230 10.67 -4.85 -2.79
C ALA A 230 10.00 -4.93 -1.41
N GLY A 231 10.52 -5.77 -0.51
CA GLY A 231 10.07 -5.84 0.88
C GLY A 231 10.26 -4.53 1.63
N ILE A 232 11.44 -3.91 1.53
CA ILE A 232 11.71 -2.60 2.14
C ILE A 232 10.82 -1.51 1.53
N ALA A 233 10.67 -1.49 0.20
CA ALA A 233 9.84 -0.50 -0.49
C ALA A 233 8.37 -0.61 -0.05
N LEU A 234 7.81 -1.83 0.03
CA LEU A 234 6.45 -2.05 0.52
C LEU A 234 6.29 -1.66 2.01
N ALA A 235 7.29 -1.94 2.85
CA ALA A 235 7.26 -1.54 4.25
C ALA A 235 7.30 -0.02 4.44
N VAL A 236 8.15 0.67 3.67
CA VAL A 236 8.24 2.14 3.66
C VAL A 236 6.95 2.76 3.13
N PHE A 237 6.39 2.21 2.04
CA PHE A 237 5.06 2.60 1.56
C PHE A 237 4.03 2.48 2.68
N GLY A 238 3.98 1.33 3.35
CA GLY A 238 3.00 1.06 4.38
C GLY A 238 3.15 1.95 5.61
N ALA A 239 4.38 2.19 6.05
CA ALA A 239 4.67 3.10 7.16
C ALA A 239 4.26 4.54 6.82
N ALA A 240 4.53 5.00 5.60
CA ALA A 240 4.13 6.34 5.16
C ALA A 240 2.60 6.50 5.14
N VAL A 241 1.85 5.52 4.62
CA VAL A 241 0.37 5.55 4.67
C VAL A 241 -0.13 5.47 6.12
N ALA A 242 0.48 4.66 6.98
CA ALA A 242 0.10 4.54 8.38
C ALA A 242 0.36 5.81 9.21
N LEU A 243 1.35 6.62 8.83
CA LEU A 243 1.70 7.88 9.48
C LEU A 243 0.98 9.09 8.89
N ALA A 244 0.50 9.01 7.65
CA ALA A 244 -0.21 10.12 6.98
C ALA A 244 -1.36 10.72 7.80
N PRO A 245 -2.22 9.94 8.51
CA PRO A 245 -3.31 10.49 9.31
C PRO A 245 -2.88 11.48 10.41
N ALA A 246 -1.60 11.48 10.80
CA ALA A 246 -1.06 12.48 11.74
C ALA A 246 -0.90 13.88 11.13
N PHE A 247 -1.01 14.01 9.80
CA PHE A 247 -0.74 15.25 9.04
C PHE A 247 -1.93 15.71 8.20
N GLY A 248 -3.05 14.97 8.19
CA GLY A 248 -4.24 15.31 7.43
C GLY A 248 -5.34 14.26 7.55
N ALA A 249 -6.49 14.51 6.93
CA ALA A 249 -7.64 13.60 6.89
C ALA A 249 -7.38 12.43 5.92
N PHE A 250 -6.41 11.59 6.26
CA PHE A 250 -6.04 10.41 5.47
C PHE A 250 -6.46 9.11 6.18
N PRO A 251 -6.93 8.09 5.45
CA PRO A 251 -7.39 6.85 6.05
C PRO A 251 -6.29 6.13 6.83
N VAL A 252 -6.60 5.63 8.03
CA VAL A 252 -5.74 4.69 8.75
C VAL A 252 -5.83 3.34 8.04
N PRO A 253 -4.75 2.81 7.44
CA PRO A 253 -4.83 1.58 6.66
C PRO A 253 -5.15 0.38 7.55
N MET A 254 -5.98 -0.54 7.04
CA MET A 254 -6.45 -1.79 7.69
C MET A 254 -7.29 -1.61 8.96
N VAL A 255 -6.89 -0.73 9.88
CA VAL A 255 -7.64 -0.44 11.11
C VAL A 255 -8.85 0.44 10.80
N GLY A 256 -8.69 1.48 9.98
CA GLY A 256 -9.80 2.34 9.54
C GLY A 256 -10.82 1.58 8.71
N VAL A 257 -12.09 1.99 8.80
CA VAL A 257 -13.22 1.38 8.09
C VAL A 257 -13.19 1.73 6.59
N GLY A 258 -12.27 1.11 5.85
CA GLY A 258 -12.12 1.28 4.41
C GLY A 258 -11.59 0.02 3.72
N MET A 259 -12.29 -0.41 2.68
CA MET A 259 -11.97 -1.65 1.94
C MET A 259 -10.66 -1.53 1.14
N SER A 260 -10.40 -0.35 0.58
CA SER A 260 -9.35 -0.12 -0.42
C SER A 260 -7.95 -0.49 0.09
N ALA A 261 -7.58 -0.02 1.28
CA ALA A 261 -6.28 -0.34 1.88
C ALA A 261 -6.15 -1.83 2.20
N VAL A 262 -7.21 -2.46 2.73
CA VAL A 262 -7.21 -3.88 3.06
C VAL A 262 -6.94 -4.73 1.81
N LEU A 263 -7.65 -4.44 0.71
CA LEU A 263 -7.45 -5.10 -0.58
C LEU A 263 -6.04 -4.84 -1.13
N GLY A 264 -5.60 -3.58 -1.09
CA GLY A 264 -4.33 -3.19 -1.70
C GLY A 264 -3.12 -3.77 -1.00
N PHE A 265 -3.08 -3.76 0.33
CA PHE A 265 -1.98 -4.43 1.05
C PHE A 265 -2.01 -5.95 0.85
N GLY A 266 -3.19 -6.56 0.69
CA GLY A 266 -3.29 -7.95 0.24
C GLY A 266 -2.63 -8.18 -1.12
N LEU A 267 -2.94 -7.35 -2.12
CA LEU A 267 -2.30 -7.38 -3.44
C LEU A 267 -0.78 -7.16 -3.35
N GLY A 268 -0.33 -6.19 -2.54
CA GLY A 268 1.09 -5.93 -2.28
C GLY A 268 1.82 -7.13 -1.67
N ALA A 269 1.21 -7.78 -0.68
CA ALA A 269 1.76 -8.98 -0.07
C ALA A 269 1.82 -10.16 -1.05
N GLY A 270 0.78 -10.34 -1.87
CA GLY A 270 0.76 -11.33 -2.95
C GLY A 270 1.85 -11.07 -3.99
N ALA A 271 1.99 -9.82 -4.44
CA ALA A 271 3.03 -9.41 -5.38
C ALA A 271 4.44 -9.65 -4.80
N LEU A 272 4.64 -9.39 -3.50
CA LEU A 272 5.93 -9.58 -2.86
C LEU A 272 6.29 -11.06 -2.75
N ALA A 273 5.30 -11.90 -2.41
CA ALA A 273 5.47 -13.35 -2.44
C ALA A 273 5.75 -13.88 -3.86
N ALA A 274 5.13 -13.31 -4.88
CA ALA A 274 5.41 -13.65 -6.28
C ALA A 274 6.84 -13.27 -6.69
N ALA A 275 7.30 -12.07 -6.32
CA ALA A 275 8.66 -11.61 -6.58
C ALA A 275 9.70 -12.51 -5.89
N ALA A 276 9.49 -12.89 -4.64
CA ALA A 276 10.37 -13.80 -3.90
C ALA A 276 10.49 -15.20 -4.54
N ARG A 277 9.44 -15.69 -5.24
CA ARG A 277 9.45 -16.98 -5.93
C ARG A 277 10.19 -16.99 -7.26
N THR A 278 10.41 -15.83 -7.87
CA THR A 278 11.14 -15.74 -9.15
C THR A 278 12.66 -15.89 -9.02
N GLU A 279 13.14 -16.12 -7.80
CA GLU A 279 14.55 -16.45 -7.53
C GLU A 279 14.85 -17.87 -8.05
N PRO A 280 15.72 -18.04 -9.05
CA PRO A 280 16.13 -19.38 -9.47
C PRO A 280 16.87 -20.08 -8.32
N ALA A 281 16.50 -21.32 -8.02
CA ALA A 281 17.36 -22.22 -7.27
C ALA A 281 18.57 -22.52 -8.17
N ASP A 282 19.76 -22.07 -7.75
CA ASP A 282 21.06 -22.21 -8.43
C ASP A 282 21.22 -21.54 -9.81
N ARG A 283 22.11 -20.55 -9.84
CA ARG A 283 23.24 -20.58 -10.79
C ARG A 283 24.51 -20.65 -9.95
N THR A 284 24.95 -21.87 -9.69
CA THR A 284 26.38 -22.16 -9.54
C THR A 284 26.97 -22.09 -10.94
N ASP A 285 27.50 -20.93 -11.31
CA ASP A 285 28.56 -20.82 -12.31
C ASP A 285 29.87 -20.58 -11.56
#